data_AF-A0A0F4R2C2-F1
#
_entry.id   AF-A0A0F4R2C2-F1
#
_cell.length_a   1.000
_cell.length_b   1.000
_cell.length_c   1.000
_cell.angle_alpha   90.00
_cell.angle_beta   90.00
_cell.angle_gamma   90.00
#
_symmetry.space_group_name_H-M   'P 1'
#
loop_
_entity.id
_entity.type
_entity.pdbx_description
1 polymer ?
#
loop_
_entity_poly.entity_id
_entity_poly.type
_entity_poly.pdbx_seq_one_letter_code
_entity_poly.pdbx_strand_id
1 'polypeptide(L)'
;MSKAIPLHLGESAIKHAPVICLDNNTQCIPQHYLRYQHTLASIEKLIQEIQFDTEYPIFVCEDKSGLYLQVGIIGYDNYLNQEDQQHYKIVYGRKWRIEPQLPSSEVIQTAFLGLKKAREHEIRELFRLSHQDKTSTPFNNHHDLPLLSHALSNKTDKHALGLNQQIIQSALARIQYDHGCFRLVNFEERQVTHQAQAKLQYLVDLTFIPTDKSKLAELSATPFTLILDEANIHLLPHYLMQYLIQLSDRYLDENFTFRGVNRFSWQHDIDLIGELSIQARDKQASLKDPNLADEVKLNSYETDKTRVPHLNNSDFGMRLKERLQGFKGLEGILPVNLAY
;
A
#
# COMPACT_ATOMS: atom_id res chain seq x y z
N MET A 1 -38.40 -19.86 -10.91
CA MET A 1 -37.89 -19.25 -9.66
C MET A 1 -36.48 -18.77 -9.94
N SER A 2 -36.23 -17.46 -9.97
CA SER A 2 -34.86 -16.95 -10.16
C SER A 2 -34.03 -17.37 -8.95
N LYS A 3 -32.82 -17.91 -9.18
CA LYS A 3 -31.87 -18.17 -8.09
C LYS A 3 -31.56 -16.82 -7.45
N ALA A 4 -31.63 -16.75 -6.11
CA ALA A 4 -31.22 -15.56 -5.38
C ALA A 4 -29.74 -15.30 -5.66
N ILE A 5 -29.39 -14.06 -6.01
CA ILE A 5 -28.00 -13.65 -6.22
C ILE A 5 -27.33 -13.60 -4.85
N PRO A 6 -26.21 -14.32 -4.64
CA PRO A 6 -25.54 -14.33 -3.35
C PRO A 6 -24.88 -12.96 -3.10
N LEU A 7 -25.32 -12.26 -2.06
CA LEU A 7 -24.69 -11.05 -1.55
C LEU A 7 -23.93 -11.37 -0.27
N HIS A 8 -22.88 -10.58 0.04
CA HIS A 8 -22.16 -10.72 1.31
C HIS A 8 -23.02 -10.27 2.49
N LEU A 9 -22.68 -10.73 3.68
CA LEU A 9 -23.30 -10.20 4.90
C LEU A 9 -23.01 -8.69 5.00
N GLY A 10 -24.03 -7.90 5.32
CA GLY A 10 -23.93 -6.44 5.34
C GLY A 10 -24.16 -5.76 3.99
N GLU A 11 -24.31 -6.54 2.90
CA GLU A 11 -24.72 -6.00 1.60
C GLU A 11 -26.23 -6.12 1.39
N SER A 12 -26.78 -5.14 0.69
CA SER A 12 -28.16 -5.19 0.18
C SER A 12 -28.26 -4.47 -1.15
N ALA A 13 -29.06 -4.98 -2.07
CA ALA A 13 -29.30 -4.30 -3.34
C ALA A 13 -30.17 -3.05 -3.15
N ILE A 14 -29.87 -1.98 -3.90
CA ILE A 14 -30.80 -0.85 -4.02
C ILE A 14 -32.08 -1.29 -4.73
N LYS A 15 -33.14 -0.49 -4.63
CA LYS A 15 -34.38 -0.75 -5.37
C LYS A 15 -34.09 -0.75 -6.88
N HIS A 16 -34.67 -1.70 -7.60
CA HIS A 16 -34.51 -1.88 -9.04
C HIS A 16 -33.07 -2.16 -9.51
N ALA A 17 -32.17 -2.59 -8.62
CA ALA A 17 -30.79 -2.91 -8.97
C ALA A 17 -30.75 -3.91 -10.15
N PRO A 18 -30.02 -3.58 -11.23
CA PRO A 18 -29.91 -4.48 -12.37
C PRO A 18 -29.04 -5.68 -12.01
N VAL A 19 -29.39 -6.80 -12.63
CA VAL A 19 -28.60 -8.03 -12.59
C VAL A 19 -27.87 -8.12 -13.92
N ILE A 20 -26.55 -8.27 -13.86
CA ILE A 20 -25.74 -8.55 -15.04
C ILE A 20 -25.40 -10.03 -15.09
N CYS A 21 -25.23 -10.54 -16.30
CA CYS A 21 -24.71 -11.87 -16.55
C CYS A 21 -23.30 -11.70 -17.13
N LEU A 22 -22.30 -12.25 -16.45
CA LEU A 22 -20.94 -12.31 -16.94
C LEU A 22 -20.83 -13.41 -18.01
N ASP A 23 -19.75 -13.39 -18.80
CA ASP A 23 -19.54 -14.35 -19.91
C ASP A 23 -19.48 -15.81 -19.45
N ASN A 24 -19.12 -16.05 -18.19
CA ASN A 24 -19.13 -17.37 -17.57
C ASN A 24 -20.53 -17.79 -17.02
N ASN A 25 -21.60 -17.08 -17.41
CA ASN A 25 -22.97 -17.24 -16.95
C ASN A 25 -23.19 -16.96 -15.45
N THR A 26 -22.23 -16.33 -14.77
CA THR A 26 -22.42 -15.90 -13.38
C THR A 26 -23.30 -14.66 -13.37
N GLN A 27 -24.35 -14.69 -12.54
CA GLN A 27 -25.19 -13.53 -12.30
C GLN A 27 -24.69 -12.77 -11.08
N CYS A 28 -24.54 -11.46 -11.21
CA CYS A 28 -24.18 -10.60 -10.08
C CYS A 28 -24.89 -9.24 -10.15
N ILE A 29 -24.93 -8.55 -9.02
CA ILE A 29 -25.33 -7.15 -8.93
C ILE A 29 -24.04 -6.34 -8.76
N PRO A 30 -23.70 -5.45 -9.70
CA PRO A 30 -22.52 -4.60 -9.56
C PRO A 30 -22.53 -3.79 -8.27
N GLN A 31 -21.34 -3.58 -7.69
CA GLN A 31 -21.19 -2.99 -6.35
C GLN A 31 -21.78 -1.57 -6.22
N HIS A 32 -21.83 -0.77 -7.30
CA HIS A 32 -22.43 0.56 -7.25
C HIS A 32 -23.97 0.56 -7.19
N TYR A 33 -24.59 -0.62 -7.32
CA TYR A 33 -26.01 -0.84 -7.05
C TYR A 33 -26.27 -1.52 -5.70
N LEU A 34 -25.27 -1.56 -4.82
CA LEU A 34 -25.40 -2.10 -3.48
C LEU A 34 -25.34 -0.98 -2.43
N ARG A 35 -25.95 -1.27 -1.28
CA ARG A 35 -25.83 -0.54 -0.02
C ARG A 35 -25.09 -1.42 0.98
N TYR A 36 -24.35 -0.78 1.87
CA TYR A 36 -23.50 -1.45 2.84
C TYR A 36 -23.89 -1.02 4.26
N GLN A 37 -23.98 -2.00 5.14
CA GLN A 37 -24.19 -1.81 6.57
C GLN A 37 -23.41 -2.89 7.31
N HIS A 38 -22.10 -2.74 7.32
CA HIS A 38 -21.22 -3.69 7.96
C HIS A 38 -21.30 -3.64 9.49
N THR A 39 -21.22 -4.83 10.07
CA THR A 39 -21.06 -5.13 11.50
C THR A 39 -19.75 -5.88 11.70
N LEU A 40 -19.34 -6.09 12.95
CA LEU A 40 -18.19 -6.93 13.27
C LEU A 40 -18.26 -8.28 12.54
N ALA A 41 -19.40 -8.98 12.68
CA ALA A 41 -19.62 -10.29 12.08
C ALA A 41 -19.55 -10.29 10.54
N SER A 42 -20.02 -9.22 9.87
CA SER A 42 -19.90 -9.15 8.42
C SER A 42 -18.46 -8.94 7.95
N ILE A 43 -17.68 -8.14 8.69
CA ILE A 43 -16.28 -7.91 8.34
C ILE A 43 -15.47 -9.17 8.62
N GLU A 44 -15.69 -9.84 9.74
CA GLU A 44 -15.08 -11.15 10.03
C GLU A 44 -15.31 -12.15 8.89
N LYS A 45 -16.54 -12.21 8.36
CA LYS A 45 -16.86 -13.08 7.23
C LYS A 45 -16.12 -12.73 5.95
N LEU A 46 -15.91 -11.44 5.66
CA LEU A 46 -15.11 -11.00 4.52
C LEU A 46 -13.63 -11.33 4.70
N ILE A 47 -13.07 -11.03 5.87
CA ILE A 47 -11.65 -11.26 6.16
C ILE A 47 -11.34 -12.77 6.24
N GLN A 48 -12.29 -13.60 6.65
CA GLN A 48 -12.14 -15.06 6.63
C GLN A 48 -11.87 -15.63 5.22
N GLU A 49 -12.31 -14.94 4.17
CA GLU A 49 -12.08 -15.36 2.78
C GLU A 49 -10.75 -14.85 2.21
N ILE A 50 -10.00 -14.05 2.98
CA ILE A 50 -8.65 -13.60 2.65
C ILE A 50 -7.64 -14.64 3.12
N GLN A 51 -6.67 -14.96 2.25
CA GLN A 51 -5.51 -15.76 2.63
C GLN A 51 -4.23 -15.01 2.28
N PHE A 52 -3.28 -15.05 3.21
CA PHE A 52 -1.92 -14.55 3.06
C PHE A 52 -1.03 -15.26 4.10
N ASP A 53 0.21 -14.80 4.24
CA ASP A 53 1.21 -15.28 5.18
C ASP A 53 0.69 -15.33 6.64
N THR A 54 0.89 -16.48 7.29
CA THR A 54 0.47 -16.73 8.68
C THR A 54 1.19 -15.85 9.70
N GLU A 55 2.34 -15.28 9.34
CA GLU A 55 3.08 -14.33 10.17
C GLU A 55 2.39 -12.95 10.23
N TYR A 56 1.38 -12.70 9.37
CA TYR A 56 0.66 -11.44 9.27
C TYR A 56 -0.86 -11.59 9.51
N PRO A 57 -1.31 -12.06 10.69
CA PRO A 57 -2.74 -12.20 10.96
C PRO A 57 -3.46 -10.85 10.90
N ILE A 58 -4.66 -10.84 10.31
CA ILE A 58 -5.55 -9.68 10.29
C ILE A 58 -6.59 -9.84 11.41
N PHE A 59 -6.57 -8.90 12.36
CA PHE A 59 -7.57 -8.80 13.42
C PHE A 59 -8.72 -7.90 12.96
N VAL A 60 -9.95 -8.38 13.18
CA VAL A 60 -11.18 -7.59 13.05
C VAL A 60 -11.67 -7.25 14.44
N CYS A 61 -11.85 -5.97 14.72
CA CYS A 61 -12.19 -5.51 16.07
C CYS A 61 -13.15 -4.33 16.03
N GLU A 62 -13.74 -4.04 17.18
CA GLU A 62 -14.59 -2.87 17.41
C GLU A 62 -14.17 -2.19 18.71
N ASP A 63 -14.02 -0.87 18.68
CA ASP A 63 -13.88 -0.07 19.89
C ASP A 63 -14.89 1.09 19.92
N LYS A 64 -14.77 2.01 20.89
CA LYS A 64 -15.68 3.16 21.02
C LYS A 64 -15.71 4.06 19.79
N SER A 65 -14.65 4.04 18.97
CA SER A 65 -14.55 4.77 17.72
C SER A 65 -15.20 4.01 16.56
N GLY A 66 -15.41 2.70 16.71
CA GLY A 66 -16.13 1.75 15.84
C GLY A 66 -15.23 0.62 15.29
N LEU A 67 -15.67 0.00 14.19
CA LEU A 67 -14.98 -1.11 13.50
C LEU A 67 -13.59 -0.76 12.96
N TYR A 68 -12.63 -1.66 13.10
CA TYR A 68 -11.31 -1.51 12.51
C TYR A 68 -10.65 -2.85 12.17
N LEU A 69 -9.71 -2.80 11.23
CA LEU A 69 -8.76 -3.86 10.96
C LEU A 69 -7.41 -3.51 11.59
N GLN A 70 -6.69 -4.52 12.07
CA GLN A 70 -5.32 -4.35 12.57
C GLN A 70 -4.49 -5.55 12.14
N VAL A 71 -3.33 -5.32 11.55
CA VAL A 71 -2.40 -6.40 11.18
C VAL A 71 -1.47 -6.66 12.36
N GLY A 72 -1.38 -7.93 12.78
CA GLY A 72 -0.30 -8.40 13.64
C GLY A 72 0.90 -8.81 12.81
N ILE A 73 2.08 -8.73 13.40
CA ILE A 73 3.34 -9.18 12.81
C ILE A 73 3.96 -10.14 13.82
N ILE A 74 4.12 -11.40 13.43
CA ILE A 74 4.65 -12.48 14.26
C ILE A 74 6.06 -12.80 13.78
N GLY A 75 7.05 -12.70 14.67
CA GLY A 75 8.44 -13.00 14.35
C GLY A 75 9.36 -12.88 15.54
N TYR A 76 10.67 -13.03 15.29
CA TYR A 76 11.69 -12.72 16.28
C TYR A 76 11.87 -11.20 16.40
N ASP A 77 12.24 -10.73 17.59
CA ASP A 77 12.57 -9.35 17.84
C ASP A 77 13.87 -8.98 17.10
N ASN A 78 13.79 -7.99 16.20
CA ASN A 78 14.90 -7.55 15.37
C ASN A 78 16.04 -6.88 16.17
N TYR A 79 15.80 -6.49 17.43
CA TYR A 79 16.80 -5.84 18.29
C TYR A 79 17.60 -6.81 19.16
N LEU A 80 17.13 -8.05 19.32
CA LEU A 80 17.80 -9.08 20.10
C LEU A 80 18.52 -10.06 19.18
N ASN A 81 19.59 -10.69 19.65
CA ASN A 81 20.19 -11.79 18.89
C ASN A 81 19.18 -12.94 18.80
N GLN A 82 19.03 -13.53 17.62
CA GLN A 82 18.07 -14.61 17.41
C GLN A 82 18.39 -15.85 18.27
N GLU A 83 19.67 -16.10 18.57
CA GLU A 83 20.12 -17.22 19.43
C GLU A 83 19.66 -17.08 20.88
N ASP A 84 19.40 -15.84 21.33
CA ASP A 84 18.90 -15.53 22.67
C ASP A 84 17.37 -15.58 22.76
N GLN A 85 16.68 -15.86 21.64
CA GLN A 85 15.22 -15.82 21.55
C GLN A 85 14.62 -17.22 21.44
N GLN A 86 13.87 -17.61 22.46
CA GLN A 86 13.21 -18.92 22.52
C GLN A 86 11.81 -18.96 21.90
N HIS A 87 11.17 -17.80 21.71
CA HIS A 87 9.77 -17.70 21.30
C HIS A 87 9.57 -16.55 20.30
N TYR A 88 8.58 -16.72 19.42
CA TYR A 88 8.07 -15.61 18.61
C TYR A 88 7.36 -14.58 19.47
N LYS A 89 7.45 -13.33 19.02
CA LYS A 89 6.72 -12.18 19.54
C LYS A 89 5.70 -11.75 18.50
N ILE A 90 4.55 -11.31 18.96
CA ILE A 90 3.61 -10.57 18.13
C ILE A 90 3.70 -9.08 18.46
N VAL A 91 3.80 -8.26 17.41
CA VAL A 91 3.60 -6.81 17.50
C VAL A 91 2.39 -6.42 16.66
N TYR A 92 1.79 -5.28 17.00
CA TYR A 92 0.54 -4.85 16.36
C TYR A 92 0.77 -3.57 15.58
N GLY A 93 0.37 -3.59 14.31
CA GLY A 93 0.38 -2.42 13.45
C GLY A 93 -0.68 -1.39 13.84
N ARG A 94 -0.83 -0.37 12.99
CA ARG A 94 -1.85 0.68 13.18
C ARG A 94 -3.26 0.11 12.98
N LYS A 95 -4.25 0.71 13.65
CA LYS A 95 -5.67 0.44 13.40
C LYS A 95 -6.11 1.15 12.11
N TRP A 96 -6.79 0.41 11.25
CA TRP A 96 -7.40 0.89 10.01
C TRP A 96 -8.91 0.94 10.18
N ARG A 97 -9.48 2.13 10.27
CA ARG A 97 -10.92 2.32 10.51
C ARG A 97 -11.73 1.79 9.32
N ILE A 98 -12.86 1.13 9.61
CA ILE A 98 -13.82 0.67 8.61
C ILE A 98 -15.17 1.35 8.87
N GLU A 99 -15.62 2.20 7.96
CA GLU A 99 -16.98 2.71 8.02
C GLU A 99 -17.99 1.58 7.69
N PRO A 100 -19.14 1.50 8.39
CA PRO A 100 -20.17 0.50 8.08
C PRO A 100 -20.68 0.57 6.64
N GLN A 101 -20.65 1.75 6.02
CA GLN A 101 -21.13 2.01 4.65
C GLN A 101 -20.06 1.76 3.58
N LEU A 102 -18.85 1.34 3.98
CA LEU A 102 -17.76 1.06 3.07
C LEU A 102 -18.09 -0.17 2.20
N PRO A 103 -17.86 -0.14 0.88
CA PRO A 103 -18.06 -1.32 0.06
C PRO A 103 -17.18 -2.50 0.49
N SER A 104 -17.67 -3.73 0.34
CA SER A 104 -16.89 -4.95 0.66
C SER A 104 -15.52 -4.99 -0.04
N SER A 105 -15.44 -4.53 -1.29
CA SER A 105 -14.15 -4.44 -2.01
C SER A 105 -13.20 -3.40 -1.43
N GLU A 106 -13.71 -2.30 -0.87
CA GLU A 106 -12.91 -1.30 -0.16
C GLU A 106 -12.45 -1.82 1.21
N VAL A 107 -13.25 -2.65 1.89
CA VAL A 107 -12.82 -3.39 3.10
C VAL A 107 -11.65 -4.32 2.78
N ILE A 108 -11.77 -5.13 1.72
CA ILE A 108 -10.70 -6.04 1.26
C ILE A 108 -9.45 -5.24 0.86
N GLN A 109 -9.63 -4.13 0.14
CA GLN A 109 -8.54 -3.22 -0.21
C GLN A 109 -7.87 -2.63 1.03
N THR A 110 -8.64 -2.32 2.08
CA THR A 110 -8.10 -1.80 3.34
C THR A 110 -7.24 -2.85 4.04
N ALA A 111 -7.68 -4.12 4.06
CA ALA A 111 -6.88 -5.22 4.57
C ALA A 111 -5.55 -5.37 3.81
N PHE A 112 -5.62 -5.35 2.48
CA PHE A 112 -4.45 -5.41 1.61
C PHE A 112 -3.47 -4.25 1.85
N LEU A 113 -3.96 -3.02 1.96
CA LEU A 113 -3.13 -1.84 2.28
C LEU A 113 -2.52 -1.92 3.68
N GLY A 114 -3.28 -2.44 4.65
CA GLY A 114 -2.79 -2.71 5.99
C GLY A 114 -1.62 -3.67 5.99
N LEU A 115 -1.72 -4.77 5.22
CA LEU A 115 -0.64 -5.74 5.02
C LEU A 115 0.57 -5.11 4.33
N LYS A 116 0.38 -4.33 3.25
CA LYS A 116 1.49 -3.60 2.60
C LYS A 116 2.27 -2.76 3.58
N LYS A 117 1.58 -1.99 4.42
CA LYS A 117 2.23 -1.09 5.38
C LYS A 117 2.87 -1.84 6.55
N ALA A 118 2.29 -2.96 6.98
CA ALA A 118 2.92 -3.85 7.96
C ALA A 118 4.21 -4.45 7.41
N ARG A 119 4.21 -4.97 6.18
CA ARG A 119 5.43 -5.50 5.55
C ARG A 119 6.46 -4.40 5.30
N GLU A 120 6.05 -3.26 4.74
CA GLU A 120 6.96 -2.12 4.52
C GLU A 120 7.66 -1.70 5.82
N HIS A 121 6.98 -1.79 6.96
CA HIS A 121 7.59 -1.55 8.26
C HIS A 121 8.77 -2.49 8.52
N GLU A 122 8.56 -3.80 8.39
CA GLU A 122 9.60 -4.81 8.58
C GLU A 122 10.75 -4.68 7.56
N ILE A 123 10.43 -4.49 6.28
CA ILE A 123 11.42 -4.25 5.22
C ILE A 123 12.34 -3.09 5.56
N ARG A 124 11.78 -2.00 6.09
CA ARG A 124 12.57 -0.84 6.52
C ARG A 124 13.46 -1.10 7.73
N GLU A 125 13.01 -1.94 8.66
CA GLU A 125 13.79 -2.31 9.85
C GLU A 125 14.91 -3.30 9.56
N LEU A 126 14.73 -4.18 8.56
CA LEU A 126 15.75 -5.15 8.15
C LEU A 126 16.98 -4.50 7.50
N PHE A 127 16.84 -3.25 7.02
CA PHE A 127 17.95 -2.51 6.42
C PHE A 127 18.89 -1.95 7.49
N ARG A 128 20.06 -2.56 7.59
CA ARG A 128 21.10 -2.22 8.55
C ARG A 128 22.28 -1.53 7.87
N LEU A 129 22.73 -0.42 8.45
CA LEU A 129 23.88 0.36 8.01
C LEU A 129 24.95 0.37 9.10
N SER A 130 26.15 -0.06 8.77
CA SER A 130 27.33 0.05 9.62
C SER A 130 28.02 1.40 9.44
N HIS A 131 28.18 2.14 10.54
CA HIS A 131 28.85 3.44 10.59
C HIS A 131 29.56 3.60 11.94
N GLN A 132 30.86 3.93 11.94
CA GLN A 132 31.68 4.09 13.15
C GLN A 132 31.56 2.90 14.11
N ASP A 133 31.75 1.68 13.59
CA ASP A 133 31.66 0.41 14.33
C ASP A 133 30.32 0.14 15.02
N LYS A 134 29.29 0.92 14.70
CA LYS A 134 27.91 0.74 15.15
C LYS A 134 27.01 0.39 13.98
N THR A 135 25.94 -0.31 14.27
CA THR A 135 24.90 -0.65 13.30
C THR A 135 23.63 0.12 13.62
N SER A 136 23.03 0.75 12.62
CA SER A 136 21.75 1.46 12.72
C SER A 136 20.79 1.00 11.64
N THR A 137 19.51 1.35 11.76
CA THR A 137 18.47 1.09 10.76
C THR A 137 17.96 2.40 10.18
N PRO A 138 18.70 3.05 9.26
CA PRO A 138 18.46 4.44 8.87
C PRO A 138 17.12 4.69 8.17
N PHE A 139 16.41 3.64 7.77
CA PHE A 139 15.10 3.72 7.15
C PHE A 139 13.94 3.32 8.06
N ASN A 140 14.20 2.99 9.33
CA ASN A 140 13.13 2.67 10.27
C ASN A 140 12.14 3.86 10.43
N ASN A 141 10.91 3.53 10.81
CA ASN A 141 9.83 4.50 10.97
C ASN A 141 9.73 5.07 12.41
N HIS A 142 10.65 4.70 13.30
CA HIS A 142 10.64 5.07 14.71
C HIS A 142 11.56 6.25 15.04
N HIS A 143 12.19 6.87 14.03
CA HIS A 143 13.00 8.06 14.23
C HIS A 143 12.19 9.21 14.85
N ASP A 144 12.80 9.90 15.82
CA ASP A 144 12.29 11.17 16.34
C ASP A 144 12.35 12.22 15.22
N LEU A 145 11.22 12.40 14.53
CA LEU A 145 11.12 13.31 13.37
C LEU A 145 11.41 14.77 13.74
N PRO A 146 10.92 15.33 14.87
CA PRO A 146 11.35 16.65 15.34
C PRO A 146 12.87 16.79 15.50
N LEU A 147 13.51 15.83 16.18
CA LEU A 147 14.97 15.84 16.35
C LEU A 147 15.70 15.73 15.01
N LEU A 148 15.26 14.82 14.14
CA LEU A 148 15.84 14.62 12.81
C LEU A 148 15.71 15.89 11.97
N SER A 149 14.54 16.52 11.96
CA SER A 149 14.31 17.78 11.26
C SER A 149 15.28 18.86 11.76
N HIS A 150 15.41 19.03 13.07
CA HIS A 150 16.34 20.01 13.63
C HIS A 150 17.80 19.71 13.27
N ALA A 151 18.20 18.45 13.32
CA ALA A 151 19.56 18.01 13.01
C ALA A 151 19.91 18.19 11.53
N LEU A 152 18.96 17.98 10.61
CA LEU A 152 19.17 18.10 9.17
C LEU A 152 19.07 19.56 8.70
N SER A 153 18.16 20.37 9.23
CA SER A 153 18.02 21.79 8.85
C SER A 153 19.28 22.62 9.10
N ASN A 154 20.13 22.19 10.03
CA ASN A 154 21.37 22.89 10.40
C ASN A 154 22.63 22.34 9.72
N LYS A 155 22.50 21.32 8.86
CA LYS A 155 23.64 20.75 8.12
C LYS A 155 23.61 21.22 6.67
N THR A 156 24.72 21.79 6.22
CA THR A 156 25.03 21.90 4.79
C THR A 156 25.64 20.58 4.34
N ASP A 157 25.04 19.96 3.32
CA ASP A 157 25.57 18.74 2.71
C ASP A 157 26.99 18.99 2.21
N LYS A 158 27.98 18.32 2.84
CA LYS A 158 29.37 18.39 2.43
C LYS A 158 29.64 17.25 1.46
N HIS A 159 29.76 17.63 0.18
CA HIS A 159 30.27 16.83 -0.95
C HIS A 159 29.69 15.41 -1.06
N ALA A 160 28.62 15.27 -1.86
CA ALA A 160 28.26 13.97 -2.41
C ALA A 160 29.47 13.40 -3.18
N LEU A 161 29.92 12.21 -2.78
CA LEU A 161 30.89 11.47 -3.58
C LEU A 161 30.20 11.04 -4.89
N GLY A 162 30.93 11.13 -6.00
CA GLY A 162 30.47 10.64 -7.30
C GLY A 162 30.23 9.13 -7.30
N LEU A 163 29.79 8.60 -8.44
CA LEU A 163 29.58 7.16 -8.63
C LEU A 163 30.74 6.55 -9.40
N ASN A 164 31.32 5.49 -8.84
CA ASN A 164 32.18 4.55 -9.56
C ASN A 164 32.11 3.19 -8.86
N GLN A 165 32.69 2.18 -9.50
CA GLN A 165 32.65 0.81 -9.01
C GLN A 165 33.18 0.67 -7.56
N GLN A 166 34.33 1.28 -7.23
CA GLN A 166 34.93 1.17 -5.90
C GLN A 166 34.09 1.87 -4.82
N ILE A 167 33.53 3.04 -5.12
CA ILE A 167 32.67 3.80 -4.20
C ILE A 167 31.39 3.01 -3.93
N ILE A 168 30.77 2.43 -4.97
CA ILE A 168 29.56 1.62 -4.83
C ILE A 168 29.86 0.38 -3.98
N GLN A 169 30.93 -0.37 -4.28
CA GLN A 169 31.32 -1.53 -3.48
C GLN A 169 31.57 -1.18 -2.00
N SER A 170 32.24 -0.04 -1.74
CA SER A 170 32.49 0.45 -0.38
C SER A 170 31.21 0.87 0.34
N ALA A 171 30.20 1.37 -0.39
CA ALA A 171 28.90 1.67 0.17
C ALA A 171 28.11 0.39 0.51
N LEU A 172 28.09 -0.59 -0.40
CA LEU A 172 27.41 -1.88 -0.21
C LEU A 172 28.02 -2.69 0.93
N ALA A 173 29.34 -2.64 1.12
CA ALA A 173 30.03 -3.33 2.21
C ALA A 173 29.58 -2.87 3.62
N ARG A 174 28.93 -1.70 3.72
CA ARG A 174 28.37 -1.17 4.96
C ARG A 174 26.89 -1.52 5.14
N ILE A 175 26.25 -2.15 4.16
CA ILE A 175 24.83 -2.46 4.16
C ILE A 175 24.65 -3.96 4.40
N GLN A 176 23.86 -4.29 5.41
CA GLN A 176 23.35 -5.63 5.65
C GLN A 176 21.83 -5.59 5.53
N TYR A 177 21.23 -6.63 4.96
CA TYR A 177 19.79 -6.73 4.81
C TYR A 177 19.34 -8.17 5.00
N ASP A 178 18.36 -8.41 5.87
CA ASP A 178 17.85 -9.75 6.19
C ASP A 178 18.98 -10.78 6.39
N HIS A 179 19.95 -10.41 7.23
CA HIS A 179 21.19 -11.15 7.51
C HIS A 179 22.19 -11.34 6.33
N GLY A 180 21.77 -11.11 5.09
CA GLY A 180 22.60 -11.17 3.89
C GLY A 180 23.23 -9.84 3.49
N CYS A 181 23.85 -9.82 2.30
CA CYS A 181 24.53 -8.65 1.76
C CYS A 181 24.29 -8.47 0.25
N PHE A 182 24.58 -7.27 -0.26
CA PHE A 182 24.48 -6.97 -1.69
C PHE A 182 25.86 -6.98 -2.33
N ARG A 183 25.94 -7.56 -3.54
CA ARG A 183 27.15 -7.57 -4.35
C ARG A 183 26.91 -6.81 -5.66
N LEU A 184 27.86 -5.95 -6.00
CA LEU A 184 27.89 -5.30 -7.31
C LEU A 184 28.23 -6.33 -8.39
N VAL A 185 27.35 -6.43 -9.39
CA VAL A 185 27.52 -7.26 -10.59
C VAL A 185 28.14 -6.42 -11.70
N ASN A 186 27.57 -5.24 -11.97
CA ASN A 186 28.00 -4.35 -13.05
C ASN A 186 27.63 -2.88 -12.75
N PHE A 187 28.36 -1.95 -13.36
CA PHE A 187 28.13 -0.51 -13.27
C PHE A 187 28.33 0.10 -14.65
N GLU A 188 27.30 0.77 -15.17
CA GLU A 188 27.32 1.42 -16.48
C GLU A 188 26.81 2.86 -16.40
N GLU A 189 27.50 3.77 -17.09
CA GLU A 189 27.03 5.12 -17.33
C GLU A 189 26.34 5.19 -18.69
N ARG A 190 25.09 5.62 -18.71
CA ARG A 190 24.27 5.74 -19.91
C ARG A 190 23.85 7.19 -20.12
N GLN A 191 24.13 7.73 -21.31
CA GLN A 191 23.58 9.01 -21.73
C GLN A 191 22.16 8.83 -22.25
N VAL A 192 21.21 9.57 -21.68
CA VAL A 192 19.81 9.61 -22.12
C VAL A 192 19.51 10.99 -22.67
N THR A 193 19.00 11.04 -23.90
CA THR A 193 18.68 12.29 -24.59
C THR A 193 17.17 12.44 -24.71
N HIS A 194 16.62 13.53 -24.18
CA HIS A 194 15.24 13.92 -24.39
C HIS A 194 15.18 15.39 -24.82
N GLN A 195 14.55 15.68 -25.96
CA GLN A 195 14.37 17.05 -26.48
C GLN A 195 15.66 17.91 -26.46
N ALA A 196 16.75 17.36 -27.01
CA ALA A 196 18.08 17.99 -27.08
C ALA A 196 18.80 18.25 -25.74
N GLN A 197 18.24 17.79 -24.61
CA GLN A 197 18.94 17.74 -23.33
C GLN A 197 19.49 16.34 -23.11
N ALA A 198 20.82 16.25 -22.96
CA ALA A 198 21.48 15.01 -22.58
C ALA A 198 21.68 14.97 -21.07
N LYS A 199 21.24 13.88 -20.43
CA LYS A 199 21.41 13.62 -19.01
C LYS A 199 22.12 12.27 -18.84
N LEU A 200 23.01 12.17 -17.88
CA LEU A 200 23.61 10.88 -17.50
C LEU A 200 22.69 10.14 -16.54
N GLN A 201 22.54 8.84 -16.77
CA GLN A 201 21.96 7.87 -15.86
C GLN A 201 23.01 6.81 -15.53
N TYR A 202 22.90 6.23 -14.35
CA TYR A 202 23.85 5.26 -13.82
C TYR A 202 23.10 3.96 -13.54
N LEU A 203 23.44 2.91 -14.27
CA LEU A 203 22.87 1.58 -14.11
C LEU A 203 23.77 0.82 -13.14
N VAL A 204 23.19 0.35 -12.03
CA VAL A 204 23.89 -0.39 -10.99
C VAL A 204 23.22 -1.76 -10.87
N ASP A 205 23.88 -2.78 -11.43
CA ASP A 205 23.39 -4.15 -11.35
C ASP A 205 23.89 -4.79 -10.06
N LEU A 206 22.96 -5.25 -9.23
CA LEU A 206 23.22 -5.84 -7.93
C LEU A 206 22.66 -7.26 -7.88
N THR A 207 23.21 -8.07 -6.97
CA THR A 207 22.61 -9.34 -6.56
C THR A 207 22.61 -9.40 -5.03
N PHE A 208 21.59 -10.02 -4.47
CA PHE A 208 21.52 -10.31 -3.04
C PHE A 208 22.15 -11.67 -2.74
N ILE A 209 23.00 -11.72 -1.72
CA ILE A 209 23.64 -12.93 -1.23
C ILE A 209 22.97 -13.29 0.11
N PRO A 210 22.03 -14.25 0.12
CA PRO A 210 21.34 -14.65 1.34
C PRO A 210 22.28 -15.43 2.27
N THR A 211 21.83 -15.59 3.51
CA THR A 211 22.42 -16.52 4.49
C THR A 211 21.34 -17.50 4.95
N ASP A 212 21.72 -18.54 5.68
CA ASP A 212 20.76 -19.47 6.30
C ASP A 212 19.80 -18.79 7.29
N LYS A 213 20.11 -17.56 7.72
CA LYS A 213 19.28 -16.74 8.61
C LYS A 213 18.34 -15.79 7.85
N SER A 214 18.47 -15.67 6.53
CA SER A 214 17.57 -14.86 5.68
C SER A 214 16.19 -15.52 5.61
N LYS A 215 15.12 -14.72 5.71
CA LYS A 215 13.74 -15.21 5.86
C LYS A 215 12.80 -14.77 4.75
N LEU A 216 13.12 -13.67 4.05
CA LEU A 216 12.20 -13.11 3.04
C LEU A 216 12.24 -13.97 1.77
N ALA A 217 11.12 -14.65 1.49
CA ALA A 217 10.99 -15.56 0.35
C ALA A 217 11.12 -14.84 -1.01
N GLU A 218 10.81 -13.54 -1.07
CA GLU A 218 10.93 -12.74 -2.28
C GLU A 218 12.37 -12.34 -2.63
N LEU A 219 13.31 -12.48 -1.68
CA LEU A 219 14.73 -12.24 -1.95
C LEU A 219 15.32 -13.43 -2.73
N SER A 220 15.44 -13.26 -4.04
CA SER A 220 16.17 -14.22 -4.88
C SER A 220 17.62 -13.79 -5.08
N ALA A 221 18.48 -14.75 -5.43
CA ALA A 221 19.85 -14.46 -5.88
C ALA A 221 19.89 -13.90 -7.32
N THR A 222 18.73 -13.66 -7.95
CA THR A 222 18.66 -13.13 -9.31
C THR A 222 19.12 -11.67 -9.32
N PRO A 223 20.01 -11.29 -10.25
CA PRO A 223 20.44 -9.90 -10.38
C PRO A 223 19.29 -8.94 -10.70
N PHE A 224 19.40 -7.71 -10.21
CA PHE A 224 18.47 -6.61 -10.47
C PHE A 224 19.23 -5.31 -10.73
N THR A 225 18.61 -4.40 -11.47
CA THR A 225 19.23 -3.12 -11.86
C THR A 225 18.57 -1.97 -11.13
N LEU A 226 19.39 -1.13 -10.49
CA LEU A 226 18.98 0.19 -10.03
C LEU A 226 19.38 1.24 -11.09
N ILE A 227 18.48 2.17 -11.38
CA ILE A 227 18.73 3.26 -12.32
C ILE A 227 18.81 4.56 -11.52
N LEU A 228 20.02 5.07 -11.31
CA LEU A 228 20.24 6.33 -10.58
C LEU A 228 20.31 7.49 -11.56
N ASP A 229 19.59 8.56 -11.23
CA ASP A 229 19.48 9.76 -12.06
C ASP A 229 20.54 10.83 -11.79
N GLU A 230 21.37 10.64 -10.76
CA GLU A 230 22.40 11.59 -10.33
C GLU A 230 23.65 10.85 -9.85
N ALA A 231 24.82 11.45 -10.06
CA ALA A 231 26.12 10.95 -9.58
C ALA A 231 26.30 11.18 -8.07
N ASN A 232 25.40 10.61 -7.27
CA ASN A 232 25.38 10.82 -5.83
C ASN A 232 25.26 9.47 -5.11
N ILE A 233 26.34 9.05 -4.45
CA ILE A 233 26.36 7.78 -3.70
C ILE A 233 25.31 7.73 -2.58
N HIS A 234 24.90 8.88 -2.03
CA HIS A 234 23.90 8.91 -0.96
C HIS A 234 22.52 8.46 -1.45
N LEU A 235 22.25 8.51 -2.76
CA LEU A 235 21.01 8.01 -3.33
C LEU A 235 20.95 6.49 -3.39
N LEU A 236 22.10 5.80 -3.50
CA LEU A 236 22.13 4.35 -3.65
C LEU A 236 21.31 3.60 -2.57
N PRO A 237 21.44 3.89 -1.26
CA PRO A 237 20.59 3.27 -0.23
C PRO A 237 19.09 3.56 -0.40
N HIS A 238 18.70 4.75 -0.90
CA HIS A 238 17.30 5.10 -1.12
C HIS A 238 16.69 4.32 -2.29
N TYR A 239 17.42 4.23 -3.41
CA TYR A 239 16.99 3.42 -4.56
C TYR A 239 16.92 1.93 -4.22
N LEU A 240 17.89 1.45 -3.44
CA LEU A 240 17.88 0.08 -2.93
C LEU A 240 16.68 -0.19 -2.01
N MET A 241 16.40 0.71 -1.06
CA MET A 241 15.21 0.61 -0.19
C MET A 241 13.91 0.64 -1.00
N GLN A 242 13.80 1.51 -2.00
CA GLN A 242 12.64 1.54 -2.89
C GLN A 242 12.44 0.23 -3.64
N TYR A 243 13.52 -0.35 -4.17
CA TYR A 243 13.48 -1.66 -4.81
C TYR A 243 13.01 -2.77 -3.85
N LEU A 244 13.53 -2.81 -2.63
CA LEU A 244 13.15 -3.80 -1.62
C LEU A 244 11.67 -3.69 -1.21
N ILE A 245 11.16 -2.46 -1.07
CA ILE A 245 9.73 -2.22 -0.82
C ILE A 245 8.89 -2.71 -2.01
N GLN A 246 9.30 -2.40 -3.24
CA GLN A 246 8.61 -2.87 -4.44
C GLN A 246 8.60 -4.40 -4.55
N LEU A 247 9.68 -5.06 -4.14
CA LEU A 247 9.78 -6.51 -4.12
C LEU A 247 8.82 -7.13 -3.10
N SER A 248 8.73 -6.56 -1.89
CA SER A 248 7.73 -6.96 -0.89
C SER A 248 6.30 -6.69 -1.34
N ASP A 249 6.04 -5.54 -1.99
CA ASP A 249 4.74 -5.23 -2.56
C ASP A 249 4.36 -6.24 -3.65
N ARG A 250 5.29 -6.62 -4.53
CA ARG A 250 5.12 -7.67 -5.53
C ARG A 250 4.81 -9.01 -4.87
N TYR A 251 5.54 -9.39 -3.82
CA TYR A 251 5.25 -10.62 -3.09
C TYR A 251 3.81 -10.66 -2.57
N LEU A 252 3.35 -9.56 -1.96
CA LEU A 252 1.96 -9.46 -1.51
C LEU A 252 0.98 -9.49 -2.69
N ASP A 253 1.24 -8.76 -3.77
CA ASP A 253 0.39 -8.73 -4.97
C ASP A 253 0.11 -10.15 -5.50
N GLU A 254 1.12 -11.03 -5.48
CA GLU A 254 1.01 -12.39 -6.01
C GLU A 254 0.42 -13.41 -5.01
N ASN A 255 0.59 -13.20 -3.70
CA ASN A 255 0.23 -14.17 -2.66
C ASN A 255 -1.01 -13.81 -1.83
N PHE A 256 -1.46 -12.54 -1.85
CA PHE A 256 -2.72 -12.14 -1.24
C PHE A 256 -3.88 -12.64 -2.09
N THR A 257 -4.73 -13.50 -1.53
CA THR A 257 -5.91 -14.00 -2.23
C THR A 257 -7.20 -13.63 -1.51
N PHE A 258 -8.25 -13.43 -2.29
CA PHE A 258 -9.62 -13.41 -1.81
C PHE A 258 -10.38 -14.52 -2.53
N ARG A 259 -10.94 -15.48 -1.78
CA ARG A 259 -11.55 -16.71 -2.35
C ARG A 259 -10.62 -17.47 -3.31
N GLY A 260 -9.33 -17.49 -3.01
CA GLY A 260 -8.31 -18.15 -3.84
C GLY A 260 -7.90 -17.38 -5.10
N VAL A 261 -8.43 -16.17 -5.34
CA VAL A 261 -8.04 -15.32 -6.47
C VAL A 261 -7.13 -14.19 -5.98
N ASN A 262 -5.94 -14.08 -6.57
CA ASN A 262 -4.97 -13.02 -6.31
C ASN A 262 -5.20 -11.81 -7.23
N ARG A 263 -6.23 -11.01 -6.96
CA ARG A 263 -6.66 -9.86 -7.80
C ARG A 263 -5.52 -8.95 -8.28
N PHE A 264 -4.46 -8.78 -7.49
CA PHE A 264 -3.36 -7.85 -7.77
C PHE A 264 -2.18 -8.48 -8.54
N SER A 265 -2.27 -9.77 -8.84
CA SER A 265 -1.23 -10.47 -9.59
C SER A 265 -1.03 -9.86 -10.97
N TRP A 266 0.23 -9.72 -11.34
CA TRP A 266 0.61 -9.26 -12.68
C TRP A 266 0.52 -10.36 -13.74
N GLN A 267 0.14 -11.58 -13.35
CA GLN A 267 -0.13 -12.67 -14.28
C GLN A 267 -1.55 -12.62 -14.84
N HIS A 268 -2.43 -11.78 -14.29
CA HIS A 268 -3.77 -11.59 -14.84
C HIS A 268 -3.73 -10.82 -16.15
N ASP A 269 -4.56 -11.25 -17.08
CA ASP A 269 -4.82 -10.52 -18.31
C ASP A 269 -5.56 -9.21 -17.99
N ILE A 270 -4.92 -8.09 -18.31
CA ILE A 270 -5.46 -6.76 -18.05
C ILE A 270 -6.70 -6.48 -18.91
N ASP A 271 -6.79 -7.06 -20.10
CA ASP A 271 -7.93 -6.90 -20.99
C ASP A 271 -9.15 -7.60 -20.40
N LEU A 272 -8.98 -8.80 -19.83
CA LEU A 272 -10.05 -9.53 -19.13
C LEU A 272 -10.58 -8.74 -17.91
N ILE A 273 -9.70 -8.11 -17.13
CA ILE A 273 -10.12 -7.23 -16.01
C ILE A 273 -10.87 -6.00 -16.56
N GLY A 274 -10.39 -5.44 -17.67
CA GLY A 274 -11.01 -4.32 -18.36
C GLY A 274 -12.43 -4.64 -18.85
N GLU A 275 -12.60 -5.77 -19.52
CA GLU A 275 -13.87 -6.28 -20.02
C GLU A 275 -14.89 -6.49 -18.90
N LEU A 276 -14.50 -7.18 -17.82
CA LEU A 276 -15.35 -7.34 -16.63
C LEU A 276 -15.77 -5.98 -16.05
N SER A 277 -14.86 -5.01 -16.04
CA SER A 277 -15.14 -3.66 -15.55
C SER A 277 -16.09 -2.87 -16.46
N ILE A 278 -16.06 -3.11 -17.76
CA ILE A 278 -17.00 -2.53 -18.74
C ILE A 278 -18.39 -3.16 -18.57
N GLN A 279 -18.46 -4.49 -18.52
CA GLN A 279 -19.71 -5.25 -18.31
C GLN A 279 -20.38 -4.86 -16.99
N ALA A 280 -19.59 -4.69 -15.93
CA ALA A 280 -20.08 -4.25 -14.62
C ALA A 280 -20.71 -2.86 -14.65
N ARG A 281 -20.22 -1.96 -15.50
CA ARG A 281 -20.59 -0.54 -15.55
C ARG A 281 -21.60 -0.22 -16.63
N ASP A 282 -22.64 -1.05 -16.81
CA ASP A 282 -23.70 -0.76 -17.79
C ASP A 282 -24.47 0.52 -17.44
N LYS A 283 -23.93 1.66 -17.87
CA LYS A 283 -24.55 2.98 -17.76
C LYS A 283 -25.87 3.05 -18.50
N GLN A 284 -26.13 2.15 -19.48
CA GLN A 284 -27.38 2.16 -20.21
C GLN A 284 -28.56 1.71 -19.34
N ALA A 285 -28.34 0.82 -18.36
CA ALA A 285 -29.40 0.41 -17.44
C ALA A 285 -29.96 1.61 -16.66
N SER A 286 -29.08 2.46 -16.13
CA SER A 286 -29.46 3.69 -15.41
C SER A 286 -30.01 4.79 -16.34
N LEU A 287 -29.63 4.81 -17.62
CA LEU A 287 -30.19 5.75 -18.60
C LEU A 287 -31.61 5.35 -19.07
N LYS A 288 -31.97 4.08 -18.96
CA LYS A 288 -33.26 3.52 -19.42
C LYS A 288 -34.35 3.55 -18.35
N ASP A 289 -34.00 3.62 -17.07
CA ASP A 289 -34.94 3.69 -15.94
C ASP A 289 -34.64 4.91 -15.04
N PRO A 290 -35.46 5.98 -15.12
CA PRO A 290 -35.32 7.17 -14.27
C PRO A 290 -35.36 6.87 -12.77
N ASN A 291 -36.15 5.88 -12.33
CA ASN A 291 -36.24 5.52 -10.91
C ASN A 291 -34.94 4.90 -10.42
N LEU A 292 -34.30 4.06 -11.24
CA LEU A 292 -32.98 3.51 -10.95
C LEU A 292 -31.92 4.62 -10.92
N ALA A 293 -31.99 5.58 -11.86
CA ALA A 293 -31.06 6.71 -11.89
C ALA A 293 -31.11 7.55 -10.61
N ASP A 294 -32.32 7.86 -10.13
CA ASP A 294 -32.53 8.63 -8.91
C ASP A 294 -32.10 7.85 -7.67
N GLU A 295 -32.39 6.54 -7.61
CA GLU A 295 -31.97 5.68 -6.50
C GLU A 295 -30.44 5.56 -6.42
N VAL A 296 -29.74 5.42 -7.56
CA VAL A 296 -28.27 5.41 -7.61
C VAL A 296 -27.69 6.73 -7.13
N LYS A 297 -28.23 7.86 -7.61
CA LYS A 297 -27.79 9.20 -7.19
C LYS A 297 -27.97 9.40 -5.69
N LEU A 298 -29.15 9.04 -5.16
CA LEU A 298 -29.45 9.15 -3.75
C LEU A 298 -28.52 8.27 -2.91
N ASN A 299 -28.30 7.02 -3.33
CA ASN A 299 -27.42 6.09 -2.63
C ASN A 299 -25.96 6.59 -2.57
N SER A 300 -25.42 7.05 -3.70
CA SER A 300 -24.08 7.63 -3.76
C SER A 300 -23.98 8.89 -2.89
N TYR A 301 -24.97 9.79 -2.99
CA TYR A 301 -25.00 11.02 -2.21
C TYR A 301 -25.01 10.77 -0.69
N GLU A 302 -25.88 9.87 -0.21
CA GLU A 302 -25.94 9.54 1.21
C GLU A 302 -24.66 8.86 1.69
N THR A 303 -24.06 7.98 0.87
CA THR A 303 -22.77 7.35 1.20
C THR A 303 -21.66 8.40 1.31
N ASP A 304 -21.51 9.27 0.30
CA ASP A 304 -20.46 10.30 0.28
C ASP A 304 -20.61 11.27 1.46
N LYS A 305 -21.85 11.65 1.79
CA LYS A 305 -22.15 12.56 2.90
C LYS A 305 -21.64 12.05 4.24
N THR A 306 -21.67 10.72 4.48
CA THR A 306 -21.16 10.14 5.74
C THR A 306 -19.64 10.23 5.89
N ARG A 307 -18.90 10.44 4.79
CA ARG A 307 -17.43 10.48 4.75
C ARG A 307 -16.86 11.89 4.85
N VAL A 308 -17.71 12.90 4.77
CA VAL A 308 -17.28 14.31 4.72
C VAL A 308 -16.67 14.72 6.06
N PRO A 309 -15.42 15.19 6.10
CA PRO A 309 -14.79 15.63 7.33
C PRO A 309 -15.32 17.00 7.78
N HIS A 310 -15.24 17.24 9.09
CA HIS A 310 -15.55 18.55 9.67
C HIS A 310 -14.28 19.39 9.82
N LEU A 311 -14.31 20.61 9.27
CA LEU A 311 -13.27 21.59 9.56
C LEU A 311 -13.56 22.26 10.90
N ASN A 312 -12.54 22.28 11.75
CA ASN A 312 -12.56 23.04 13.00
C ASN A 312 -11.98 24.45 12.79
N ASN A 313 -12.11 25.30 13.82
CA ASN A 313 -11.59 26.68 13.81
C ASN A 313 -10.22 26.80 14.51
N SER A 314 -9.44 25.72 14.55
CA SER A 314 -8.05 25.80 15.00
C SER A 314 -7.17 26.50 13.96
N ASP A 315 -5.95 26.89 14.34
CA ASP A 315 -4.97 27.46 13.39
C ASP A 315 -4.68 26.52 12.21
N PHE A 316 -4.69 25.20 12.44
CA PHE A 316 -4.58 24.23 11.36
C PHE A 316 -5.85 24.22 10.49
N GLY A 317 -7.03 24.25 11.12
CA GLY A 317 -8.32 24.31 10.42
C GLY A 317 -8.44 25.53 9.52
N MET A 318 -7.99 26.71 9.98
CA MET A 318 -7.98 27.93 9.16
C MET A 318 -7.02 27.82 7.98
N ARG A 319 -5.77 27.36 8.20
CA ARG A 319 -4.81 27.12 7.10
C ARG A 319 -5.34 26.11 6.08
N LEU A 320 -6.07 25.09 6.54
CA LEU A 320 -6.68 24.11 5.65
C LEU A 320 -7.82 24.73 4.83
N LYS A 321 -8.65 25.59 5.44
CA LYS A 321 -9.69 26.35 4.71
C LYS A 321 -9.08 27.23 3.62
N GLU A 322 -8.07 28.03 3.96
CA GLU A 322 -7.37 28.90 2.99
C GLU A 322 -6.81 28.08 1.81
N ARG A 323 -6.19 26.92 2.10
CA ARG A 323 -5.69 26.03 1.07
C ARG A 323 -6.81 25.53 0.15
N LEU A 324 -7.95 25.11 0.71
CA LEU A 324 -9.08 24.61 -0.05
C LEU A 324 -9.73 25.71 -0.89
N GLN A 325 -9.89 26.92 -0.35
CA GLN A 325 -10.40 28.10 -1.07
C GLN A 325 -9.48 28.55 -2.21
N GLY A 326 -8.18 28.22 -2.14
CA GLY A 326 -7.23 28.47 -3.22
C GLY A 326 -7.53 27.70 -4.52
N PHE A 327 -8.32 26.63 -4.46
CA PHE A 327 -8.76 25.89 -5.64
C PHE A 327 -10.05 26.49 -6.21
N LYS A 328 -10.00 26.97 -7.47
CA LYS A 328 -11.18 27.49 -8.17
C LYS A 328 -12.06 26.34 -8.68
N GLY A 329 -13.35 26.37 -8.36
CA GLY A 329 -14.34 25.43 -8.91
C GLY A 329 -14.27 24.02 -8.35
N LEU A 330 -14.01 23.87 -7.04
CA LEU A 330 -14.12 22.55 -6.40
C LEU A 330 -15.57 22.04 -6.46
N GLU A 331 -15.75 20.85 -7.03
CA GLU A 331 -17.02 20.12 -7.10
C GLU A 331 -17.09 19.00 -6.05
N GLY A 332 -18.29 18.46 -5.79
CA GLY A 332 -18.54 17.38 -4.83
C GLY A 332 -19.12 17.85 -3.49
N ILE A 333 -19.21 16.94 -2.50
CA ILE A 333 -19.64 17.30 -1.15
C ILE A 333 -18.43 17.80 -0.35
N LEU A 334 -18.41 19.10 -0.09
CA LEU A 334 -17.28 19.78 0.53
C LEU A 334 -17.26 19.57 2.05
N PRO A 335 -16.07 19.67 2.69
CA PRO A 335 -15.95 19.61 4.14
C PRO A 335 -16.92 20.55 4.85
N VAL A 336 -17.54 20.07 5.92
CA VAL A 336 -18.45 20.88 6.73
C VAL A 336 -17.66 22.05 7.34
N ASN A 337 -18.25 23.26 7.30
CA ASN A 337 -17.64 24.53 7.70
C ASN A 337 -16.53 25.07 6.78
N LEU A 338 -16.42 24.58 5.54
CA LEU A 338 -15.75 25.31 4.46
C LEU A 338 -16.68 26.41 3.97
N ALA A 339 -16.59 27.61 4.56
CA ALA A 339 -17.32 28.78 4.05
C ALA A 339 -16.68 29.22 2.73
N TYR A 340 -17.51 29.54 1.73
CA TYR A 340 -17.06 30.28 0.55
C TYR A 340 -17.20 31.78 0.76
#